data_AF-A0AAD9J3P2-F1
#
_entry.id   AF-A0AAD9J3P2-F1
#
_cell.length_a   1.000
_cell.length_b   1.000
_cell.length_c   1.000
_cell.angle_alpha   90.00
_cell.angle_beta   90.00
_cell.angle_gamma   90.00
#
_symmetry.space_group_name_H-M   'P 1'
#
loop_
_entity.id
_entity.type
_entity.pdbx_description
1 polymer ?
#
loop_
_entity_poly.entity_id
_entity_poly.type
_entity_poly.pdbx_seq_one_letter_code
_entity_poly.pdbx_strand_id
1 'polypeptide(L)'
;MRRNTRLLVGFALIWALFVLYFMHRSMGTDDYKNPALKLKHSVILEELKKYGSSKPLNIGKGSDSAVDGDETNLNSKLQWQYFDEEAYIAKTRIGPGQDAYARNKFNQAASDKLKSNRDIPDTRNPRLVSIFILWVLVLA
;
A
#
# COMPACT_ATOMS: atom_id res chain seq x y z
N MET A 1 -34.25 -40.77 12.22
CA MET A 1 -33.75 -39.37 12.22
C MET A 1 -32.51 -39.13 13.11
N ARG A 2 -32.51 -39.43 14.42
CA ARG A 2 -31.44 -39.08 15.41
C ARG A 2 -29.95 -39.28 15.01
N ARG A 3 -29.64 -40.16 14.05
CA ARG A 3 -28.24 -40.46 13.64
C ARG A 3 -27.63 -39.38 12.74
N ASN A 4 -28.39 -38.83 11.80
CA ASN A 4 -27.87 -37.94 10.75
C ASN A 4 -27.71 -36.50 11.25
N THR A 5 -28.47 -36.09 12.26
CA THR A 5 -28.39 -34.77 12.90
C THR A 5 -26.99 -34.45 13.41
N ARG A 6 -26.24 -35.47 13.88
CA ARG A 6 -24.84 -35.32 14.32
C ARG A 6 -23.90 -34.89 13.18
N LEU A 7 -24.12 -35.42 11.97
CA LEU A 7 -23.33 -35.05 10.78
C LEU A 7 -23.68 -33.63 10.32
N LEU A 8 -24.96 -33.25 10.36
CA LEU A 8 -25.41 -31.91 10.01
C LEU A 8 -24.85 -30.86 10.97
N VAL A 9 -24.88 -31.11 12.28
CA VAL A 9 -24.24 -30.23 13.30
C VAL A 9 -22.71 -30.17 13.09
N GLY A 10 -22.05 -31.28 12.80
CA GLY A 10 -20.62 -31.29 12.47
C GLY A 10 -20.29 -30.43 11.24
N PHE A 11 -21.08 -30.56 10.17
CA PHE A 11 -20.95 -29.75 8.96
C PHE A 11 -21.19 -28.25 9.24
N ALA A 12 -22.22 -27.92 10.04
CA ALA A 12 -22.50 -26.54 10.43
C ALA A 12 -21.35 -25.91 11.26
N LEU A 13 -20.73 -26.68 12.16
CA LEU A 13 -19.56 -26.24 12.92
C LEU A 13 -18.33 -26.04 12.02
N ILE A 14 -18.08 -26.96 11.08
CA ILE A 14 -16.99 -26.83 10.09
C ILE A 14 -17.21 -25.60 9.20
N TRP A 15 -18.45 -25.34 8.76
CA TRP A 15 -18.80 -24.16 7.99
C TRP A 15 -18.62 -22.86 8.80
N ALA A 16 -19.05 -22.84 10.06
CA ALA A 16 -18.84 -21.69 10.95
C ALA A 16 -17.34 -21.41 11.17
N LEU A 17 -16.53 -22.45 11.38
CA LEU A 17 -15.06 -22.31 11.50
C LEU A 17 -14.42 -21.85 10.18
N PHE A 18 -14.91 -22.29 9.01
CA PHE A 18 -14.46 -21.80 7.72
C PHE A 18 -14.77 -20.31 7.52
N VAL A 19 -15.98 -19.86 7.87
CA VAL A 19 -16.36 -18.43 7.83
C VAL A 19 -15.53 -17.60 8.81
N LEU A 20 -15.31 -18.08 10.04
CA LEU A 20 -14.46 -17.41 11.01
C LEU A 20 -12.99 -17.33 10.56
N TYR A 21 -12.45 -18.41 9.96
CA TYR A 21 -11.12 -18.39 9.35
C TYR A 21 -11.03 -17.40 8.18
N PHE A 22 -12.03 -17.38 7.30
CA PHE A 22 -12.10 -16.43 6.20
C PHE A 22 -12.15 -14.99 6.68
N MET A 23 -13.00 -14.67 7.66
CA MET A 23 -13.07 -13.33 8.26
C MET A 23 -11.76 -12.94 8.95
N HIS A 24 -11.17 -13.84 9.74
CA HIS A 24 -9.89 -13.57 10.42
C HIS A 24 -8.75 -13.35 9.42
N ARG A 25 -8.69 -14.13 8.33
CA ARG A 25 -7.72 -13.95 7.23
C ARG A 25 -8.01 -12.70 6.38
N SER A 26 -9.27 -12.24 6.34
CA SER A 26 -9.69 -11.00 5.69
C SER A 26 -9.49 -9.76 6.57
N MET A 27 -9.08 -9.90 7.84
CA MET A 27 -8.61 -8.81 8.69
C MET A 27 -7.10 -8.56 8.53
N GLY A 28 -6.59 -8.74 7.30
CA GLY A 28 -5.29 -8.19 6.94
C GLY A 28 -5.39 -6.67 6.85
N THR A 29 -4.41 -5.95 7.39
CA THR A 29 -4.27 -4.51 7.16
C THR A 29 -3.68 -4.31 5.77
N ASP A 30 -4.49 -3.84 4.83
CA ASP A 30 -4.07 -3.54 3.46
C ASP A 30 -3.17 -2.28 3.43
N ASP A 31 -1.87 -2.45 3.68
CA ASP A 31 -0.87 -1.37 3.67
C ASP A 31 -1.04 -0.43 2.45
N TYR A 32 -1.20 0.89 2.66
CA TYR A 32 -1.46 1.86 1.58
C TYR A 32 -0.22 2.15 0.71
N LYS A 33 0.36 1.12 0.09
CA LYS A 33 1.51 1.24 -0.79
C LYS A 33 1.09 1.89 -2.11
N ASN A 34 1.64 3.08 -2.36
CA ASN A 34 1.45 3.84 -3.58
C ASN A 34 2.54 3.41 -4.60
N PRO A 35 2.17 2.80 -5.76
CA PRO A 35 3.16 2.28 -6.70
C PRO A 35 3.98 3.38 -7.40
N ALA A 36 3.51 4.62 -7.42
CA ALA A 36 4.22 5.75 -8.02
C ALA A 36 5.39 6.27 -7.16
N LEU A 37 5.41 5.95 -5.85
CA LEU A 37 6.47 6.33 -4.92
C LEU A 37 7.46 5.18 -4.64
N LYS A 38 7.52 4.19 -5.55
CA LYS A 38 8.59 3.19 -5.57
C LYS A 38 9.87 3.81 -6.13
N LEU A 39 10.95 3.77 -5.35
CA LEU A 39 12.29 4.10 -5.88
C LEU A 39 12.68 3.09 -6.97
N LYS A 40 13.42 3.55 -7.99
CA LYS A 40 13.81 2.69 -9.12
C LYS A 40 14.73 1.56 -8.64
N HIS A 41 14.40 0.32 -9.02
CA HIS A 41 15.15 -0.89 -8.66
C HIS A 41 16.65 -0.81 -9.02
N SER A 42 17.02 -0.06 -10.05
CA SER A 42 18.42 0.19 -10.41
C SER A 42 19.21 0.92 -9.33
N VAL A 43 18.62 1.97 -8.72
CA VAL A 43 19.25 2.77 -7.66
C VAL A 43 19.40 1.93 -6.39
N ILE A 44 18.38 1.13 -6.08
CA ILE A 44 18.37 0.18 -4.96
C ILE A 44 19.48 -0.89 -5.14
N LEU A 45 19.64 -1.45 -6.33
CA LEU A 45 20.71 -2.41 -6.63
C LEU A 45 22.10 -1.76 -6.55
N GLU A 46 22.24 -0.51 -6.98
CA GLU A 46 23.50 0.24 -6.92
C GLU A 46 23.90 0.54 -5.46
N GLU A 47 22.95 0.93 -4.61
CA GLU A 47 23.14 1.07 -3.17
C GLU A 47 23.47 -0.25 -2.47
N LEU A 48 22.75 -1.34 -2.78
CA LEU A 48 23.02 -2.67 -2.23
C LEU A 48 24.42 -3.17 -2.63
N LYS A 49 24.82 -2.97 -3.89
CA LYS A 49 26.16 -3.30 -4.39
C LYS A 49 27.24 -2.48 -3.69
N LYS A 50 26.99 -1.20 -3.39
CA LYS A 50 27.90 -0.32 -2.64
C LYS A 50 28.10 -0.76 -1.18
N TYR A 51 27.11 -1.44 -0.59
CA TYR A 51 27.15 -1.94 0.79
C TYR A 51 27.45 -3.46 0.91
N GLY A 52 27.74 -4.14 -0.20
CA GLY A 52 28.33 -5.50 -0.21
C GLY A 52 27.45 -6.65 0.29
N SER A 53 26.17 -6.43 0.60
CA SER A 53 25.30 -7.47 1.18
C SER A 53 24.76 -8.43 0.12
N SER A 54 25.30 -9.66 0.10
CA SER A 54 25.04 -10.70 -0.90
C SER A 54 23.86 -11.63 -0.55
N LYS A 55 22.76 -11.09 -0.02
CA LYS A 55 21.53 -11.85 0.29
C LYS A 55 20.26 -11.15 -0.24
N PRO A 56 19.32 -11.87 -0.89
CA PRO A 56 18.03 -11.30 -1.27
C PRO A 56 17.13 -11.12 -0.04
N LEU A 57 16.87 -9.88 0.36
CA LEU A 57 15.98 -9.60 1.48
C LEU A 57 14.51 -9.78 1.06
N ASN A 58 13.73 -10.51 1.87
CA ASN A 58 12.29 -10.66 1.66
C ASN A 58 11.56 -9.38 2.11
N ILE A 59 11.42 -8.42 1.19
CA ILE A 59 10.66 -7.17 1.37
C ILE A 59 9.16 -7.50 1.40
N GLY A 60 8.68 -8.06 2.52
CA GLY A 60 7.42 -8.80 2.53
C GLY A 60 6.71 -9.00 3.87
N LYS A 61 7.12 -8.32 4.95
CA LYS A 61 6.29 -8.25 6.17
C LYS A 61 6.61 -7.03 7.04
N GLY A 62 5.57 -6.34 7.49
CA GLY A 62 5.66 -5.56 8.72
C GLY A 62 5.57 -6.52 9.91
N SER A 63 6.50 -6.43 10.84
CA SER A 63 6.46 -7.20 12.08
C SER A 63 7.28 -6.50 13.17
N ASP A 64 6.60 -6.01 14.20
CA ASP A 64 7.23 -5.51 15.41
C ASP A 64 7.98 -6.66 16.10
N SER A 65 9.31 -6.61 16.08
CA SER A 65 10.18 -7.56 16.77
C SER A 65 11.52 -6.90 17.03
N ALA A 66 11.83 -6.64 18.30
CA ALA A 66 13.10 -6.08 18.72
C ALA A 66 14.18 -7.17 18.76
N VAL A 67 15.07 -7.18 17.74
CA VAL A 67 16.26 -8.05 17.67
C VAL A 67 17.45 -7.23 17.15
N ASP A 68 18.65 -7.64 17.53
CA ASP A 68 19.91 -6.89 17.56
C ASP A 68 20.28 -5.98 16.37
N GLY A 69 20.60 -4.72 16.73
CA GLY A 69 21.85 -4.08 16.32
C GLY A 69 21.98 -3.65 14.86
N ASP A 70 22.30 -4.59 13.98
CA ASP A 70 22.86 -4.33 12.64
C ASP A 70 21.80 -4.40 11.53
N GLU A 71 20.85 -5.33 11.62
CA GLU A 71 19.74 -5.44 10.65
C GLU A 71 18.83 -4.20 10.67
N THR A 72 18.88 -3.39 11.73
CA THR A 72 18.17 -2.11 11.84
C THR A 72 18.61 -1.10 10.78
N ASN A 73 19.90 -1.07 10.40
CA ASN A 73 20.40 -0.14 9.38
C ASN A 73 19.96 -0.56 7.98
N LEU A 74 20.04 -1.86 7.67
CA LEU A 74 19.61 -2.38 6.37
C LEU A 74 18.09 -2.23 6.19
N ASN A 75 17.29 -2.54 7.21
CA ASN A 75 15.85 -2.33 7.17
C ASN A 75 15.48 -0.85 7.08
N SER A 76 16.02 0.03 7.92
CA SER A 76 15.73 1.47 7.84
C SER A 76 16.19 2.12 6.53
N LYS A 77 17.17 1.53 5.84
CA LYS A 77 17.57 1.93 4.48
C LYS A 77 16.69 1.35 3.37
N LEU A 78 16.22 0.12 3.50
CA LEU A 78 15.33 -0.52 2.52
C LEU A 78 13.86 -0.09 2.69
N GLN A 79 13.48 0.48 3.83
CA GLN A 79 12.21 1.20 4.03
C GLN A 79 12.05 2.36 3.02
N TRP A 80 13.15 2.98 2.55
CA TRP A 80 13.09 4.04 1.51
C TRP A 80 12.58 3.55 0.14
N GLN A 81 12.37 2.23 -0.06
CA GLN A 81 11.75 1.71 -1.27
C GLN A 81 10.28 2.13 -1.43
N TYR A 82 9.59 2.45 -0.33
CA TYR A 82 8.23 2.98 -0.31
C TYR A 82 8.22 4.22 0.57
N PHE A 83 7.91 5.37 -0.02
CA PHE A 83 7.75 6.62 0.74
C PHE A 83 6.52 6.53 1.65
N ASP A 84 6.74 6.73 2.96
CA ASP A 84 5.67 6.91 3.94
C ASP A 84 5.04 8.31 3.79
N GLU A 85 3.92 8.39 3.07
CA GLU A 85 3.21 9.64 2.85
C GLU A 85 2.52 10.18 4.12
N GLU A 86 2.13 9.32 5.06
CA GLU A 86 1.49 9.75 6.31
C GLU A 86 2.49 10.39 7.27
N ALA A 87 3.63 9.74 7.53
CA ALA A 87 4.70 10.30 8.38
C ALA A 87 5.41 11.50 7.75
N TYR A 88 5.30 11.69 6.42
CA TYR A 88 5.73 12.93 5.77
C TYR A 88 4.72 14.06 6.00
N ILE A 89 3.44 13.84 5.69
CA ILE A 89 2.38 14.86 5.81
C ILE A 89 2.19 15.28 7.28
N ALA A 90 2.20 14.33 8.22
CA ALA A 90 1.98 14.58 9.65
C ALA A 90 2.92 15.65 10.24
N LYS A 91 4.17 15.75 9.75
CA LYS A 91 5.16 16.75 10.18
C LYS A 91 4.79 18.19 9.82
N THR A 92 3.86 18.39 8.89
CA THR A 92 3.44 19.73 8.43
C THR A 92 1.92 19.94 8.42
N ARG A 93 1.15 18.96 8.94
CA ARG A 93 -0.30 19.04 9.05
C ARG A 93 -0.71 20.18 9.99
N ILE A 94 -1.77 20.88 9.60
CA ILE A 94 -2.32 22.04 10.32
C ILE A 94 -2.92 21.61 11.67
N GLY A 95 -2.58 22.35 12.74
CA GLY A 95 -3.14 22.14 14.08
C GLY A 95 -4.61 22.60 14.20
N PRO A 96 -5.36 22.10 15.20
CA PRO A 96 -6.76 22.47 15.38
C PRO A 96 -6.91 23.99 15.61
N GLY A 97 -7.84 24.61 14.90
CA GLY A 97 -8.13 26.05 14.99
C GLY A 97 -7.20 26.98 14.20
N GLN A 98 -6.17 26.45 13.51
CA GLN A 98 -5.28 27.23 12.64
C GLN A 98 -5.89 27.44 11.24
N ASP A 99 -5.55 28.54 10.56
CA ASP A 99 -6.03 28.82 9.20
C ASP A 99 -5.43 27.84 8.17
N ALA A 100 -6.30 27.12 7.48
CA ALA A 100 -5.93 26.14 6.46
C ALA A 100 -5.41 26.74 5.14
N TYR A 101 -5.56 28.06 4.92
CA TYR A 101 -5.10 28.77 3.72
C TYR A 101 -3.82 29.58 3.93
N ALA A 102 -3.44 29.89 5.18
CA ALA A 102 -2.36 30.81 5.54
C ALA A 102 -1.07 30.57 4.75
N ARG A 103 -0.61 29.30 4.72
CA ARG A 103 0.65 28.87 4.12
C ARG A 103 0.63 28.86 2.59
N ASN A 104 -0.37 28.20 1.99
CA ASN A 104 -0.35 27.82 0.57
C ASN A 104 -1.42 28.51 -0.31
N LYS A 105 -2.32 29.31 0.28
CA LYS A 105 -3.50 29.94 -0.36
C LYS A 105 -4.51 28.97 -0.99
N PHE A 106 -4.32 27.67 -0.80
CA PHE A 106 -5.33 26.62 -0.95
C PHE A 106 -5.59 25.95 0.41
N ASN A 107 -6.72 25.26 0.55
CA ASN A 107 -7.08 24.53 1.78
C ASN A 107 -6.14 23.32 1.98
N GLN A 108 -5.05 23.52 2.72
CA GLN A 108 -4.10 22.44 2.99
C GLN A 108 -4.76 21.32 3.82
N ALA A 109 -5.68 21.62 4.74
CA ALA A 109 -6.36 20.57 5.54
C ALA A 109 -7.23 19.63 4.69
N ALA A 110 -7.76 20.10 3.55
CA ALA A 110 -8.43 19.25 2.56
C ALA A 110 -7.44 18.48 1.67
N SER A 111 -6.28 19.07 1.37
CA SER A 111 -5.20 18.42 0.62
C SER A 111 -4.56 17.27 1.40
N ASP A 112 -4.20 17.51 2.66
CA ASP A 112 -3.54 16.59 3.60
C ASP A 112 -4.41 15.39 4.04
N LYS A 113 -5.64 15.27 3.48
CA LYS A 113 -6.59 14.17 3.69
C LYS A 113 -6.63 13.18 2.53
N LEU A 114 -6.04 13.52 1.39
CA LEU A 114 -6.12 12.70 0.17
C LEU A 114 -4.86 11.85 0.00
N LYS A 115 -5.02 10.51 -0.03
CA LYS A 115 -3.97 9.57 -0.48
C LYS A 115 -3.39 10.04 -1.83
N SER A 116 -2.07 10.00 -1.98
CA SER A 116 -1.37 10.71 -3.07
C SER A 116 -1.79 10.24 -4.48
N ASN A 117 -1.95 8.93 -4.70
CA ASN A 117 -2.45 8.36 -5.96
C ASN A 117 -4.00 8.25 -6.02
N ARG A 118 -4.73 9.23 -5.47
CA ARG A 118 -6.20 9.29 -5.63
C ARG A 118 -6.61 9.22 -7.09
N ASP A 119 -7.73 8.55 -7.36
CA ASP A 119 -8.33 8.56 -8.70
C ASP A 119 -8.79 9.97 -9.08
N ILE A 120 -8.70 10.27 -10.38
CA ILE A 120 -9.14 11.53 -10.98
C ILE A 120 -9.99 11.16 -12.20
N PRO A 121 -11.24 11.65 -12.33
CA PRO A 121 -12.05 11.39 -13.51
C PRO A 121 -11.39 11.97 -14.76
N ASP A 122 -11.39 11.24 -15.87
CA ASP A 122 -10.82 11.73 -17.12
C ASP A 122 -11.72 12.81 -17.73
N THR A 123 -11.21 14.04 -17.78
CA THR A 123 -11.87 15.21 -18.37
C THR A 123 -11.35 15.55 -19.77
N ARG A 124 -10.54 14.68 -20.39
CA ARG A 124 -10.06 14.87 -21.78
C ARG A 124 -11.22 14.85 -22.77
N ASN A 125 -11.06 15.58 -23.87
CA ASN A 125 -11.97 15.50 -25.01
C ASN A 125 -11.98 14.05 -25.56
N PRO A 126 -13.14 13.40 -25.77
CA PRO A 126 -13.20 12.00 -26.20
C PRO A 126 -12.48 11.72 -27.53
N ARG A 127 -12.32 12.73 -28.40
CA ARG A 127 -11.50 12.60 -29.63
C ARG A 127 -10.04 12.25 -29.33
N LEU A 128 -9.49 12.75 -28.21
CA LEU A 128 -8.11 12.49 -27.80
C LEU A 128 -7.93 11.08 -27.22
N VAL A 129 -8.96 10.56 -26.56
CA VAL A 129 -8.98 9.18 -26.03
C VAL A 129 -8.92 8.15 -27.16
N SER A 130 -9.61 8.43 -28.28
CA SER A 130 -9.67 7.53 -29.45
C SER A 130 -8.34 7.35 -30.20
N ILE A 131 -7.36 8.25 -30.05
CA ILE A 131 -6.11 8.24 -30.83
C ILE A 131 -5.25 7.01 -30.49
N PHE A 132 -5.29 6.56 -29.24
CA PHE A 132 -4.47 5.42 -28.77
C PHE A 132 -4.99 4.06 -29.28
N ILE A 133 -6.31 3.93 -29.48
CA ILE A 133 -6.95 2.68 -29.93
C ILE A 133 -6.60 2.41 -31.41
N LEU A 134 -6.51 3.45 -32.23
CA LEU A 134 -6.27 3.31 -33.67
C LEU A 134 -4.89 2.70 -33.99
N TRP A 135 -3.87 2.96 -33.16
CA TRP A 135 -2.52 2.39 -33.34
C TRP A 135 -2.44 0.89 -33.02
N VAL A 136 -3.30 0.39 -32.12
CA VAL A 136 -3.36 -1.05 -31.77
C VAL A 136 -4.10 -1.85 -32.85
N LEU A 137 -5.06 -1.23 -33.54
CA LEU A 137 -5.89 -1.86 -34.58
C LEU A 137 -5.32 -1.81 -36.01
N VAL A 138 -4.14 -1.21 -36.20
CA VAL A 138 -3.44 -1.11 -37.50
C VAL A 138 -2.16 -1.98 -37.54
N LEU A 139 -1.92 -2.76 -36.48
CA LEU A 139 -0.73 -3.61 -36.30
C LEU A 139 -1.09 -5.08 -35.96
N ALA A 140 -2.30 -5.50 -36.31
CA ALA A 140 -2.84 -6.86 -36.17
C ALA A 140 -3.61 -7.24 -37.44
#